data_AF-A0A1Y4SKU0-F1
#
_entry.id   AF-A0A1Y4SKU0-F1
#
_cell.length_a   1.000
_cell.length_b   1.000
_cell.length_c   1.000
_cell.angle_alpha   90.00
_cell.angle_beta   90.00
_cell.angle_gamma   90.00
#
_symmetry.space_group_name_H-M   'P 1'
#
loop_
_entity.id
_entity.type
_entity.pdbx_description
1 polymer ?
#
loop_
_entity_poly.entity_id
_entity_poly.type
_entity_poly.pdbx_seq_one_letter_code
_entity_poly.pdbx_strand_id
1 'polypeptide(L)'
;MPFLSFKGGIYFTIVAVMLFLTRIFIGKVANQKEEVIFVYTCHMCMFIALFLIAFIPHNITFLLSAALSGYVFRGIELALQSMAVSIAPPQRRGAVNSTFLCAYDMGIGLGGGIAGVLIDMIGYNYMFAIIAIANILSILIYIAIGQKHPSSLTYRLKMQKEKQA
;
A
#
# COMPACT_ATOMS: atom_id res chain seq x y z
N MET A 1 1.25 27.40 -5.47
CA MET A 1 0.23 27.21 -4.42
C MET A 1 0.62 28.05 -3.20
N PRO A 2 0.05 29.24 -2.99
CA PRO A 2 0.53 30.22 -1.99
C PRO A 2 0.12 29.93 -0.54
N PHE A 3 -0.64 28.85 -0.27
CA PHE A 3 -1.15 28.52 1.09
C PHE A 3 -0.36 27.44 1.84
N LEU A 4 0.64 26.82 1.20
CA LEU A 4 1.50 25.83 1.85
C LEU A 4 2.77 26.51 2.38
N SER A 5 2.82 26.84 3.67
CA SER A 5 4.04 27.36 4.31
C SER A 5 5.05 26.25 4.62
N PHE A 6 4.60 24.99 4.65
CA PHE A 6 5.45 23.84 4.90
C PHE A 6 6.13 23.35 3.62
N LYS A 7 7.46 23.24 3.66
CA LYS A 7 8.26 22.66 2.57
C LYS A 7 8.07 21.14 2.54
N GLY A 8 8.18 20.54 1.35
CA GLY A 8 8.05 19.09 1.14
C GLY A 8 8.97 18.23 2.03
N GLY A 9 10.10 18.76 2.52
CA GLY A 9 10.98 18.04 3.44
C GLY A 9 10.32 17.65 4.78
N ILE A 10 9.43 18.50 5.32
CA ILE A 10 8.71 18.22 6.56
C ILE A 10 7.70 17.07 6.35
N TYR A 11 7.07 17.02 5.17
CA TYR A 11 6.18 15.93 4.79
C TYR A 11 6.89 14.58 4.82
N PHE A 12 8.01 14.47 4.11
CA PHE A 12 8.78 13.23 4.05
C PHE A 12 9.37 12.83 5.40
N THR A 13 9.70 13.81 6.25
CA THR A 13 10.17 13.54 7.62
C THR A 13 9.07 12.91 8.47
N ILE A 14 7.84 13.45 8.43
CA ILE A 14 6.70 12.90 9.17
C ILE A 14 6.34 11.51 8.65
N VAL A 15 6.32 11.34 7.33
CA VAL A 15 6.11 10.02 6.69
C VAL A 15 7.16 9.02 7.19
N ALA A 16 8.44 9.40 7.25
CA ALA A 16 9.52 8.52 7.70
C ALA A 16 9.38 8.12 9.18
N VAL A 17 9.06 9.08 10.07
CA VAL A 17 8.85 8.81 11.50
C VAL A 17 7.65 7.88 11.69
N MET A 18 6.53 8.15 11.03
CA MET A 18 5.32 7.34 11.14
C MET A 18 5.53 5.94 10.55
N LEU A 19 6.28 5.81 9.47
CA LEU A 19 6.65 4.53 8.89
C LEU A 19 7.51 3.71 9.87
N PHE A 20 8.47 4.36 10.54
CA PHE A 20 9.30 3.69 11.55
C PHE A 20 8.46 3.19 12.73
N LEU A 21 7.55 4.02 13.25
CA LEU A 21 6.63 3.63 14.32
C LEU A 21 5.76 2.44 13.90
N THR A 22 5.11 2.54 12.75
CA THR A 22 4.23 1.50 12.21
C THR A 22 4.95 0.14 12.10
N ARG A 23 6.22 0.13 11.66
CA ARG A 23 7.01 -1.11 11.61
C ARG A 23 7.18 -1.80 12.97
N ILE A 24 7.38 -1.02 14.04
CA ILE A 24 7.52 -1.56 15.40
C ILE A 24 6.19 -2.17 15.89
N PHE A 25 5.07 -1.54 15.56
CA PHE A 25 3.74 -2.02 15.97
C PHE A 25 3.27 -3.23 15.14
N ILE A 26 3.50 -3.25 13.83
CA ILE A 26 3.14 -4.37 12.93
C ILE A 26 3.80 -5.68 13.36
N GLY A 27 5.06 -5.64 13.83
CA GLY A 27 5.77 -6.84 14.29
C GLY A 27 5.08 -7.57 15.45
N LYS A 28 4.21 -6.87 16.20
CA LYS A 28 3.40 -7.47 17.29
C LYS A 28 1.99 -7.88 16.85
N VAL A 29 1.46 -7.32 15.76
CA VAL A 29 0.08 -7.54 15.26
C VAL A 29 0.02 -8.64 14.19
N ALA A 30 1.13 -9.37 13.97
CA ALA A 30 1.26 -10.41 12.95
C ALA A 30 0.52 -11.73 13.27
N ASN A 31 -0.65 -11.66 13.92
CA ASN A 31 -1.57 -12.79 13.92
C ASN A 31 -2.30 -12.85 12.57
N GLN A 32 -2.21 -13.98 11.87
CA GLN A 32 -2.67 -14.17 10.48
C GLN A 32 -4.13 -13.75 10.20
N LYS A 33 -4.99 -13.70 11.22
CA LYS A 33 -6.39 -13.25 11.10
C LYS A 33 -6.54 -11.72 11.13
N GLU A 34 -5.63 -11.02 11.78
CA GLU A 34 -5.61 -9.55 11.91
C GLU A 34 -4.92 -8.90 10.70
N GLU A 35 -4.06 -9.64 10.01
CA GLU A 35 -3.32 -9.18 8.83
C GLU A 35 -4.24 -8.73 7.68
N VAL A 36 -5.34 -9.46 7.42
CA VAL A 36 -6.31 -9.09 6.38
C VAL A 36 -7.08 -7.81 6.75
N ILE A 37 -7.46 -7.66 8.02
CA ILE A 37 -8.16 -6.46 8.51
C ILE A 37 -7.22 -5.25 8.42
N PHE A 38 -5.97 -5.42 8.85
CA PHE A 38 -4.93 -4.40 8.77
C PHE A 38 -4.71 -3.90 7.34
N VAL A 39 -4.70 -4.82 6.38
CA VAL A 39 -4.60 -4.54 4.94
C VAL A 39 -5.71 -3.62 4.42
N TYR A 40 -6.97 -3.91 4.76
CA TYR A 40 -8.11 -3.08 4.35
C TYR A 40 -8.07 -1.70 5.01
N THR A 41 -7.76 -1.64 6.31
CA THR A 41 -7.64 -0.37 7.04
C THR A 41 -6.53 0.52 6.46
N CYS A 42 -5.39 -0.06 6.08
CA CYS A 42 -4.29 0.67 5.44
C CYS A 42 -4.71 1.23 4.08
N HIS A 43 -5.39 0.44 3.24
CA HIS A 43 -5.82 0.94 1.94
C HIS A 43 -6.85 2.06 2.04
N MET A 44 -7.78 1.96 2.99
CA MET A 44 -8.73 3.05 3.26
C MET A 44 -8.03 4.31 3.77
N CYS A 45 -7.05 4.17 4.67
CA CYS A 45 -6.25 5.31 5.14
C CYS A 45 -5.44 5.95 3.99
N MET A 46 -4.91 5.15 3.07
CA MET A 46 -4.17 5.64 1.90
C MET A 46 -5.07 6.45 0.96
N PHE A 47 -6.26 5.92 0.69
CA PHE A 47 -7.25 6.61 -0.12
C PHE A 47 -7.63 7.95 0.51
N ILE A 48 -7.91 7.97 1.83
CA ILE A 48 -8.24 9.20 2.57
C ILE A 48 -7.07 10.20 2.50
N ALA A 49 -5.82 9.74 2.67
CA ALA A 49 -4.65 10.61 2.59
C ALA A 49 -4.49 11.27 1.21
N LEU A 50 -4.63 10.49 0.13
CA LEU A 50 -4.54 10.98 -1.24
C LEU A 50 -5.71 11.91 -1.57
N PHE A 51 -6.91 11.58 -1.11
CA PHE A 51 -8.11 12.40 -1.30
C PHE A 51 -7.99 13.76 -0.58
N LEU A 52 -7.49 13.77 0.66
CA LEU A 52 -7.25 15.00 1.42
C LEU A 52 -6.26 15.93 0.70
N ILE A 53 -5.17 15.37 0.16
CA ILE A 53 -4.18 16.13 -0.61
C ILE A 53 -4.77 16.68 -1.91
N ALA A 54 -5.59 15.89 -2.61
CA ALA A 54 -6.13 16.27 -3.90
C ALA A 54 -7.16 17.42 -3.82
N PHE A 55 -8.04 17.41 -2.81
CA PHE A 55 -9.18 18.33 -2.75
C PHE A 55 -9.08 19.44 -1.70
N ILE A 56 -8.23 19.30 -0.68
CA ILE A 56 -8.14 20.27 0.42
C ILE A 56 -6.68 20.68 0.63
N PRO A 57 -6.14 21.61 -0.19
CA PRO A 57 -4.75 22.06 -0.08
C PRO A 57 -4.59 23.03 1.10
N HIS A 58 -4.50 22.50 2.32
CA HIS A 58 -4.29 23.24 3.57
C HIS A 58 -3.11 22.66 4.36
N ASN A 59 -2.44 23.49 5.17
CA ASN A 59 -1.28 23.06 5.95
C ASN A 59 -1.58 21.87 6.89
N ILE A 60 -2.77 21.87 7.50
CA ILE A 60 -3.21 20.82 8.44
C ILE A 60 -3.53 19.51 7.70
N THR A 61 -4.20 19.57 6.55
CA THR A 61 -4.51 18.38 5.74
C THR A 61 -3.26 17.78 5.12
N PHE A 62 -2.25 18.60 4.82
CA PHE A 62 -0.93 18.17 4.39
C PHE A 62 -0.19 17.38 5.49
N LEU A 63 -0.25 17.82 6.74
CA LEU A 63 0.34 17.11 7.88
C LEU A 63 -0.42 15.80 8.20
N LEU A 64 -1.76 15.86 8.18
CA LEU A 64 -2.60 14.68 8.41
C LEU A 64 -2.39 13.62 7.34
N SER A 65 -2.34 14.00 6.07
CA SER A 65 -2.06 13.08 4.98
C SER A 65 -0.65 12.49 5.08
N ALA A 66 0.37 13.27 5.50
CA ALA A 66 1.70 12.74 5.77
C ALA A 66 1.68 11.65 6.86
N ALA A 67 0.94 11.90 7.95
CA ALA A 67 0.83 10.94 9.04
C ALA A 67 0.07 9.67 8.63
N LEU A 68 -1.06 9.83 7.92
CA LEU A 68 -1.84 8.74 7.36
C LEU A 68 -1.01 7.92 6.36
N SER A 69 -0.35 8.55 5.39
CA SER A 69 0.50 7.85 4.42
C SER A 69 1.67 7.10 5.09
N GLY A 70 2.24 7.63 6.17
CA GLY A 70 3.26 6.93 6.96
C GLY A 70 2.73 5.76 7.79
N TYR A 71 1.47 5.82 8.23
CA TYR A 71 0.80 4.73 8.96
C TYR A 71 0.48 3.52 8.06
N VAL A 72 0.34 3.75 6.76
CA VAL A 72 -0.25 2.79 5.81
C VAL A 72 0.66 1.62 5.41
N PHE A 73 1.90 1.54 5.90
CA PHE A 73 2.89 0.76 5.17
C PHE A 73 2.86 -0.76 5.43
N ARG A 74 2.68 -1.51 4.32
CA ARG A 74 3.26 -2.84 3.98
C ARG A 74 2.65 -4.17 4.43
N GLY A 75 1.39 -4.20 4.87
CA GLY A 75 0.70 -5.50 5.10
C GLY A 75 0.47 -6.31 3.81
N ILE A 76 -0.07 -5.67 2.76
CA ILE A 76 -0.41 -6.34 1.50
C ILE A 76 0.82 -6.93 0.82
N GLU A 77 1.90 -6.16 0.78
CA GLU A 77 3.12 -6.54 0.09
C GLU A 77 3.77 -7.75 0.74
N LEU A 78 3.84 -7.78 2.08
CA LEU A 78 4.37 -8.91 2.83
C LEU A 78 3.49 -10.15 2.66
N ALA A 79 2.17 -9.98 2.69
CA ALA A 79 1.22 -11.07 2.44
C ALA A 79 1.36 -11.63 1.01
N LEU A 80 1.43 -10.78 -0.03
CA LEU A 80 1.63 -11.18 -1.42
C LEU A 80 2.98 -11.87 -1.63
N GLN A 81 4.05 -11.32 -1.06
CA GLN A 81 5.38 -11.92 -1.10
C GLN A 81 5.38 -13.29 -0.43
N SER A 82 4.80 -13.40 0.77
CA SER A 82 4.65 -14.66 1.49
C SER A 82 3.82 -15.68 0.70
N MET A 83 2.70 -15.26 0.09
CA MET A 83 1.88 -16.10 -0.77
C MET A 83 2.69 -16.62 -1.97
N ALA A 84 3.38 -15.75 -2.70
CA ALA A 84 4.20 -16.12 -3.85
C ALA A 84 5.34 -17.09 -3.47
N VAL A 85 6.01 -16.84 -2.34
CA VAL A 85 7.11 -17.71 -1.86
C VAL A 85 6.59 -19.04 -1.31
N SER A 86 5.40 -19.07 -0.70
CA SER A 86 4.85 -20.28 -0.07
C SER A 86 4.48 -21.39 -1.06
N ILE A 87 4.09 -21.03 -2.29
CA ILE A 87 3.77 -21.97 -3.37
C ILE A 87 5.02 -22.46 -4.12
N ALA A 88 6.17 -21.82 -3.91
CA ALA A 88 7.41 -22.14 -4.59
C ALA A 88 8.12 -23.33 -3.91
N PRO A 89 8.69 -24.27 -4.69
CA PRO A 89 9.51 -25.35 -4.14
C PRO A 89 10.74 -24.76 -3.40
N PRO A 90 11.22 -25.39 -2.31
CA PRO A 90 12.23 -24.82 -1.42
C PRO A 90 13.48 -24.28 -2.14
N GLN A 91 13.94 -24.99 -3.18
CA GLN A 91 15.12 -24.65 -3.97
C GLN A 91 14.93 -23.39 -4.84
N ARG A 92 13.68 -22.99 -5.12
CA ARG A 92 13.35 -21.83 -5.97
C ARG A 92 12.74 -20.65 -5.22
N ARG A 93 12.58 -20.74 -3.90
CA ARG A 93 12.03 -19.64 -3.08
C ARG A 93 12.84 -18.36 -3.22
N GLY A 94 14.18 -18.47 -3.29
CA GLY A 94 15.06 -17.33 -3.53
C GLY A 94 14.76 -16.63 -4.87
N ALA A 95 14.63 -17.41 -5.96
CA ALA A 95 14.32 -16.88 -7.28
C ALA A 95 12.94 -16.21 -7.34
N VAL A 96 11.91 -16.82 -6.73
CA VAL A 96 10.56 -16.23 -6.68
C VAL A 96 10.54 -14.93 -5.89
N ASN A 97 11.25 -14.88 -4.76
CA ASN A 97 11.37 -13.66 -3.98
C ASN A 97 12.05 -12.53 -4.76
N SER A 98 13.15 -12.83 -5.47
CA SER A 98 13.83 -11.86 -6.31
C SER A 98 12.92 -11.36 -7.43
N THR A 99 12.18 -12.24 -8.11
CA THR A 99 11.23 -11.83 -9.16
C THR A 99 10.14 -10.92 -8.61
N PHE A 100 9.60 -11.21 -7.42
CA PHE A 100 8.61 -10.35 -6.77
C PHE A 100 9.17 -8.96 -6.46
N LEU A 101 10.38 -8.89 -5.88
CA LEU A 101 11.04 -7.63 -5.58
C LEU A 101 11.35 -6.82 -6.85
N CYS A 102 11.86 -7.47 -7.90
CA CYS A 102 12.09 -6.82 -9.19
C CYS A 102 10.80 -6.21 -9.76
N ALA A 103 9.70 -6.95 -9.73
CA ALA A 103 8.40 -6.45 -10.20
C ALA A 103 7.89 -5.29 -9.34
N TYR A 104 8.09 -5.37 -8.02
CA TYR A 104 7.72 -4.33 -7.07
C TYR A 104 8.50 -3.02 -7.31
N ASP A 105 9.83 -3.11 -7.40
CA ASP A 105 10.70 -1.95 -7.65
C ASP A 105 10.41 -1.32 -9.02
N MET A 106 10.14 -2.15 -10.03
CA MET A 106 9.73 -1.69 -11.36
C MET A 106 8.39 -0.94 -11.30
N GLY A 107 7.44 -1.40 -10.49
CA GLY A 107 6.18 -0.73 -10.23
C GLY A 107 6.37 0.64 -9.58
N ILE A 108 7.26 0.75 -8.58
CA ILE A 108 7.61 2.04 -7.95
C ILE A 108 8.24 2.98 -8.97
N GLY A 109 9.21 2.49 -9.74
CA GLY A 109 9.92 3.31 -10.74
C GLY A 109 8.99 3.83 -11.83
N LEU A 110 8.20 2.94 -12.45
CA LEU A 110 7.23 3.32 -13.48
C LEU A 110 6.14 4.23 -12.93
N GLY A 111 5.61 3.94 -11.74
CA GLY A 111 4.59 4.75 -11.09
C GLY A 111 5.09 6.17 -10.80
N GLY A 112 6.31 6.30 -10.28
CA GLY A 112 6.94 7.60 -10.04
C GLY A 112 7.18 8.38 -11.33
N GLY A 113 7.64 7.71 -12.39
CA GLY A 113 7.84 8.33 -13.71
C GLY A 113 6.53 8.85 -14.33
N ILE A 114 5.49 8.02 -14.34
CA ILE A 114 4.16 8.40 -14.83
C ILE A 114 3.59 9.56 -13.99
N ALA A 115 3.72 9.49 -12.67
CA ALA A 115 3.30 10.55 -11.76
C ALA A 115 4.02 11.86 -12.06
N GLY A 116 5.33 11.84 -12.32
CA GLY A 116 6.11 13.02 -12.70
C GLY A 116 5.58 13.70 -13.98
N VAL A 117 5.38 12.91 -15.04
CA VAL A 117 4.82 13.43 -16.30
C VAL A 117 3.41 14.00 -16.09
N LEU A 118 2.58 13.34 -15.28
CA LEU A 118 1.24 13.85 -14.94
C LEU A 118 1.32 15.18 -14.16
N ILE A 119 2.27 15.32 -13.24
CA ILE A 119 2.45 16.58 -12.52
C ILE A 119 2.77 17.72 -13.48
N ASP A 120 3.64 17.50 -14.47
CA ASP A 120 4.01 18.53 -15.45
C ASP A 120 2.85 18.91 -16.38
N MET A 121 1.99 17.94 -16.75
CA MET A 121 0.89 18.16 -17.70
C MET A 121 -0.37 18.75 -17.05
N ILE A 122 -0.77 18.22 -15.90
CA ILE A 122 -2.09 18.50 -15.27
C ILE A 122 -1.97 18.97 -13.82
N GLY A 123 -0.76 19.07 -13.27
CA GLY A 123 -0.51 19.55 -11.92
C GLY A 123 -0.78 18.50 -10.83
N TYR A 124 -0.32 18.82 -9.61
CA TYR A 124 -0.36 17.93 -8.45
C TYR A 124 -1.78 17.45 -8.09
N ASN A 125 -2.78 18.33 -8.09
CA ASN A 125 -4.13 17.99 -7.61
C ASN A 125 -4.75 16.84 -8.41
N TYR A 126 -4.71 16.94 -9.74
CA TYR A 126 -5.27 15.93 -10.62
C TYR A 126 -4.43 14.64 -10.65
N MET A 127 -3.10 14.76 -10.53
CA MET A 127 -2.23 13.59 -10.38
C MET A 127 -2.62 12.79 -9.14
N PHE A 128 -2.79 13.44 -7.98
CA PHE A 128 -3.16 12.75 -6.73
C PHE A 128 -4.54 12.10 -6.82
N ALA A 129 -5.50 12.74 -7.49
CA ALA A 129 -6.81 12.15 -7.74
C ALA A 129 -6.74 10.90 -8.63
N ILE A 130 -5.94 10.93 -9.71
CA ILE A 130 -5.74 9.77 -10.60
C ILE A 130 -5.09 8.62 -9.83
N ILE A 131 -4.06 8.89 -9.01
CA ILE A 131 -3.41 7.85 -8.19
C ILE A 131 -4.39 7.28 -7.14
N ALA A 132 -5.24 8.10 -6.54
CA ALA A 132 -6.27 7.63 -5.61
C ALA A 132 -7.25 6.65 -6.29
N ILE A 133 -7.68 6.96 -7.51
CA ILE A 133 -8.56 6.07 -8.30
C ILE A 133 -7.82 4.77 -8.66
N ALA A 134 -6.55 4.87 -9.08
CA ALA A 134 -5.73 3.71 -9.39
C ALA A 134 -5.52 2.81 -8.16
N ASN A 135 -5.40 3.39 -6.96
CA ASN A 135 -5.33 2.65 -5.71
C ASN A 135 -6.61 1.84 -5.44
N ILE A 136 -7.79 2.45 -5.61
CA ILE A 136 -9.07 1.73 -5.51
C ILE A 136 -9.13 0.59 -6.53
N LEU A 137 -8.76 0.85 -7.78
CA LEU A 137 -8.79 -0.15 -8.83
C LEU A 137 -7.89 -1.36 -8.51
N SER A 138 -6.71 -1.12 -7.93
CA SER A 138 -5.81 -2.17 -7.46
C SER A 138 -6.46 -3.08 -6.42
N ILE A 139 -7.18 -2.51 -5.44
CA ILE A 139 -7.94 -3.27 -4.44
C ILE A 139 -9.03 -4.10 -5.12
N LEU A 140 -9.79 -3.49 -6.04
CA LEU A 140 -10.86 -4.18 -6.75
C LEU A 140 -10.35 -5.36 -7.56
N ILE A 141 -9.18 -5.23 -8.20
CA ILE A 141 -8.52 -6.34 -8.91
C ILE A 141 -8.10 -7.44 -7.93
N TYR A 142 -7.55 -7.08 -6.76
CA TYR A 142 -7.22 -8.05 -5.72
C TYR A 142 -8.45 -8.82 -5.22
N ILE A 143 -9.58 -8.13 -5.01
CA ILE A 143 -10.85 -8.76 -4.63
C ILE A 143 -11.42 -9.59 -5.79
N ALA A 144 -11.36 -9.12 -7.03
CA ALA A 144 -11.96 -9.85 -8.15
C ALA A 144 -11.21 -11.14 -8.49
N ILE A 145 -9.87 -11.07 -8.50
CA ILE A 145 -8.99 -12.11 -9.04
C ILE A 145 -8.14 -12.73 -7.92
N GLY A 146 -7.47 -11.90 -7.12
CA GLY A 146 -6.50 -12.34 -6.11
C GLY A 146 -7.11 -13.22 -5.02
N GLN A 147 -8.29 -12.87 -4.50
CA GLN A 147 -8.91 -13.62 -3.40
C GLN A 147 -9.40 -15.03 -3.79
N LYS A 148 -9.63 -15.28 -5.08
CA LYS A 148 -10.17 -16.54 -5.61
C LYS A 148 -9.08 -17.53 -6.02
N HIS A 149 -7.82 -17.10 -6.07
CA HIS A 149 -6.71 -17.96 -6.44
C HIS A 149 -6.36 -18.91 -5.28
N PRO A 150 -6.05 -20.20 -5.52
CA PRO A 150 -5.76 -21.19 -4.48
C PRO A 150 -4.53 -20.85 -3.60
N SER A 151 -3.69 -19.92 -4.04
CA SER A 151 -2.56 -19.39 -3.26
C SER A 151 -2.95 -18.30 -2.25
N SER A 152 -4.20 -17.81 -2.28
CA SER A 152 -4.70 -16.74 -1.43
C SER A 152 -4.78 -17.16 0.05
N LEU A 153 -4.25 -16.32 0.94
CA LEU A 153 -4.37 -16.48 2.39
C LEU A 153 -5.85 -16.56 2.81
N THR A 154 -6.72 -15.76 2.19
CA THR A 154 -8.17 -15.78 2.40
C THR A 154 -8.79 -17.13 2.03
N TYR A 155 -8.37 -17.72 0.91
CA TYR A 155 -8.83 -19.04 0.47
C TYR A 155 -8.39 -20.14 1.44
N ARG A 156 -7.12 -20.11 1.88
CA ARG A 156 -6.58 -21.10 2.84
C ARG A 156 -7.27 -21.02 4.21
N LEU A 157 -7.55 -19.81 4.69
CA LEU A 157 -8.30 -19.58 5.94
C LEU A 157 -9.75 -20.08 5.85
N LYS A 158 -10.41 -19.90 4.70
CA LYS A 158 -11.77 -20.41 4.46
C LYS A 158 -11.81 -21.94 4.45
N MET A 159 -10.89 -22.58 3.73
CA MET A 159 -10.78 -24.04 3.66
C MET A 159 -10.40 -24.68 5.01
N GLN A 160 -9.61 -24.00 5.85
CA GLN A 160 -9.33 -24.46 7.21
C GLN A 160 -10.55 -24.39 8.12
N LYS A 161 -11.37 -23.34 8.01
CA LYS A 161 -12.65 -23.24 8.74
C LYS A 161 -13.64 -24.32 8.30
N GLU A 162 -13.75 -24.59 7.00
CA GLU A 162 -14.62 -25.66 6.46
C GLU A 162 -14.15 -27.07 6.86
N LYS A 163 -12.86 -27.29 7.11
CA LYS A 163 -12.35 -28.56 7.65
C LYS A 163 -12.54 -28.74 9.17
N GLN A 164 -12.86 -27.67 9.89
CA GLN A 164 -13.07 -27.68 11.35
C GLN A 164 -14.55 -27.65 11.75
N ALA A 165 -15.45 -27.53 10.78
CA ALA A 165 -16.90 -27.61 10.94
C ALA A 165 -17.41 -28.97 10.44
#